data_AF-A0A935QVY3-F1
#
_entry.id   AF-A0A935QVY3-F1
#
_cell.length_a   1.000
_cell.length_b   1.000
_cell.length_c   1.000
_cell.angle_alpha   90.00
_cell.angle_beta   90.00
_cell.angle_gamma   90.00
#
_symmetry.space_group_name_H-M   'P 1'
#
loop_
_entity.id
_entity.type
_entity.pdbx_description
1 polymer ?
#
loop_
_entity_poly.entity_id
_entity_poly.type
_entity_poly.pdbx_seq_one_letter_code
_entity_poly.pdbx_strand_id
1 'polypeptide(L)'
;MTLPRLLFLCAPLPLVACIGAGSPPSPSTTPPEATTSAPPETAPAEPVAVAKGPVRQTWEALVASGCDLKAARIFTSVEARVVRNVPFALKGYRFKDVNLRLIFEADGGWYTPQVDEPPALSAQETACVDRLKTLEAELYKAMPFPEEMAARMTRDHALFVVLRMWSQSHESSPYGDPKFAHDEDGTWRMWSTYADCTPSEDGECGGYSIQCPSETPCESLAAG
;
A
#
# COMPACT_ATOMS: atom_id res chain seq x y z
N MET A 1 44.40 -25.44 -11.73
CA MET A 1 43.74 -24.93 -10.52
C MET A 1 42.34 -25.52 -10.51
N THR A 2 42.10 -26.47 -9.61
CA THR A 2 40.93 -27.36 -9.63
C THR A 2 39.99 -26.93 -8.50
N LEU A 3 38.78 -26.46 -8.84
CA LEU A 3 37.75 -26.10 -7.86
C LEU A 3 37.02 -27.36 -7.37
N PRO A 4 36.73 -27.49 -6.07
CA PRO A 4 35.99 -28.64 -5.55
C PRO A 4 34.49 -28.45 -5.75
N ARG A 5 33.85 -29.50 -6.27
CA ARG A 5 32.39 -29.69 -6.30
C ARG A 5 31.89 -29.86 -4.87
N LEU A 6 31.12 -28.89 -4.36
CA LEU A 6 30.33 -29.04 -3.15
C LEU A 6 29.04 -29.81 -3.47
N LEU A 7 28.98 -31.05 -2.98
CA LEU A 7 27.78 -31.88 -2.95
C LEU A 7 26.85 -31.36 -1.85
N PHE A 8 25.69 -30.82 -2.24
CA PHE A 8 24.59 -30.53 -1.31
C PHE A 8 23.87 -31.83 -0.97
N LEU A 9 23.97 -32.27 0.29
CA LEU A 9 23.10 -33.31 0.85
C LEU A 9 21.72 -32.71 1.16
N CYS A 10 20.70 -33.23 0.51
CA CYS A 10 19.29 -33.01 0.88
C CYS A 10 18.96 -33.91 2.08
N ALA A 11 18.61 -33.32 3.23
CA ALA A 11 18.08 -34.04 4.38
C ALA A 11 16.54 -33.98 4.37
N PRO A 12 15.82 -35.09 4.63
CA PRO A 12 14.36 -35.10 4.70
C PRO A 12 13.86 -34.49 6.02
N LEU A 13 12.93 -33.55 5.92
CA LEU A 13 12.18 -32.99 7.06
C LEU A 13 11.10 -33.98 7.54
N PRO A 14 10.85 -34.10 8.86
CA PRO A 14 9.81 -34.97 9.40
C PRO A 14 8.41 -34.39 9.20
N LEU A 15 7.48 -35.27 8.78
CA LEU A 15 6.04 -35.05 8.81
C LEU A 15 5.57 -34.72 10.23
N VAL A 16 4.98 -33.54 10.40
CA VAL A 16 4.21 -33.19 11.62
C VAL A 16 2.76 -33.60 11.42
N ALA A 17 2.30 -34.48 12.31
CA ALA A 17 0.94 -34.98 12.36
C ALA A 17 -0.06 -33.90 12.82
N CYS A 18 -1.16 -33.75 12.08
CA CYS A 18 -2.33 -32.97 12.49
C CYS A 18 -3.10 -33.74 13.58
N ILE A 19 -3.25 -33.15 14.77
CA ILE A 19 -4.11 -33.67 15.84
C ILE A 19 -5.13 -32.59 16.21
N GLY A 20 -6.40 -32.99 16.29
CA GLY A 20 -7.34 -32.42 17.26
C GLY A 20 -8.51 -31.64 16.70
N ALA A 21 -9.53 -32.36 16.22
CA ALA A 21 -10.89 -31.86 16.15
C ALA A 21 -11.45 -31.74 17.59
N GLY A 22 -11.57 -30.51 18.10
CA GLY A 22 -12.25 -30.20 19.36
C GLY A 22 -13.61 -29.56 19.09
N SER A 23 -14.69 -30.25 19.46
CA SER A 23 -16.07 -29.74 19.38
C SER A 23 -16.28 -28.48 20.23
N PRO A 24 -17.02 -27.46 19.75
CA PRO A 24 -17.42 -26.34 20.58
C PRO A 24 -18.60 -26.72 21.50
N PRO A 25 -18.60 -26.34 22.79
CA PRO A 25 -19.77 -26.47 23.65
C PRO A 25 -20.84 -25.42 23.34
N SER A 26 -22.10 -25.84 23.44
CA SER A 26 -23.30 -25.03 23.25
C SER A 26 -23.43 -23.88 24.27
N PRO A 27 -23.98 -22.71 23.88
CA PRO A 27 -24.22 -21.60 24.79
C PRO A 27 -25.45 -21.87 25.67
N SER A 28 -25.30 -21.75 26.99
CA SER A 28 -26.41 -21.66 27.94
C SER A 28 -26.94 -20.24 27.99
N THR A 29 -28.23 -20.09 27.70
CA THR A 29 -28.99 -18.85 27.81
C THR A 29 -29.43 -18.65 29.26
N THR A 30 -28.85 -17.66 29.94
CA THR A 30 -29.37 -17.11 31.19
C THR A 30 -29.82 -15.66 30.92
N PRO A 31 -31.09 -15.30 31.15
CA PRO A 31 -31.54 -13.91 31.05
C PRO A 31 -31.13 -13.13 32.30
N PRO A 32 -30.45 -11.97 32.18
CA PRO A 32 -30.15 -11.14 33.33
C PRO A 32 -31.37 -10.30 33.76
N GLU A 33 -31.54 -10.22 35.08
CA GLU A 33 -32.47 -9.37 35.82
C GLU A 33 -32.33 -7.90 35.43
N ALA A 34 -33.48 -7.26 35.16
CA ALA A 34 -33.56 -5.84 34.85
C ALA A 34 -33.28 -5.00 36.11
N THR A 35 -32.03 -4.58 36.27
CA THR A 35 -31.67 -3.50 37.19
C THR A 35 -31.84 -2.17 36.46
N THR A 36 -32.84 -1.38 36.86
CA THR A 36 -33.01 0.01 36.44
C THR A 36 -31.90 0.85 37.06
N SER A 37 -30.75 0.89 36.37
CA SER A 37 -29.69 1.86 36.62
C SER A 37 -30.06 3.20 35.99
N ALA A 38 -29.84 4.27 36.74
CA ALA A 38 -30.01 5.64 36.28
C ALA A 38 -29.19 5.91 34.99
N PRO A 39 -29.64 6.84 34.12
CA PRO A 39 -28.91 7.19 32.91
C PRO A 39 -27.51 7.68 33.30
N PRO A 40 -26.43 7.07 32.80
CA PRO A 40 -25.09 7.58 33.03
C PRO A 40 -25.00 8.98 32.42
N GLU A 41 -24.71 9.95 33.28
CA GLU A 41 -24.37 11.31 32.89
C GLU A 41 -23.28 11.23 31.81
N THR A 42 -23.65 11.65 30.60
CA THR A 42 -22.84 11.45 29.39
C THR A 42 -21.57 12.28 29.51
N ALA A 43 -20.47 11.61 29.88
CA ALA A 43 -19.14 12.20 29.81
C ALA A 43 -18.92 12.75 28.39
N PRO A 44 -18.31 13.93 28.22
CA PRO A 44 -18.02 14.48 26.91
C PRO A 44 -17.25 13.44 26.11
N ALA A 45 -17.81 13.01 24.97
CA ALA A 45 -17.21 12.00 24.12
C ALA A 45 -15.78 12.44 23.78
N GLU A 46 -14.81 11.58 24.13
CA GLU A 46 -13.43 11.81 23.72
C GLU A 46 -13.41 11.96 22.19
N PRO A 47 -12.67 12.94 21.64
CA PRO A 47 -12.61 13.14 20.21
C PRO A 47 -12.13 11.85 19.55
N VAL A 48 -12.97 11.26 18.71
CA VAL A 48 -12.62 10.06 17.94
C VAL A 48 -11.35 10.36 17.16
N ALA A 49 -10.26 9.66 17.49
CA ALA A 49 -9.00 9.84 16.80
C ALA A 49 -9.22 9.51 15.32
N VAL A 50 -9.06 10.51 14.45
CA VAL A 50 -9.17 10.34 13.00
C VAL A 50 -8.12 9.30 12.58
N ALA A 51 -8.57 8.17 12.04
CA ALA A 51 -7.70 7.09 11.60
C ALA A 51 -6.74 7.64 10.51
N LYS A 52 -5.44 7.52 10.75
CA LYS A 52 -4.43 7.96 9.77
C LYS A 52 -4.45 7.03 8.57
N GLY A 53 -4.56 7.57 7.36
CA GLY A 53 -4.40 6.77 6.14
C GLY A 53 -2.95 6.32 5.90
N PRO A 54 -2.75 5.30 5.04
CA PRO A 54 -1.44 4.70 4.77
C PRO A 54 -0.42 5.72 4.24
N VAL A 55 -0.84 6.71 3.44
CA VAL A 55 0.09 7.70 2.87
C VAL A 55 0.72 8.55 3.97
N ARG A 56 -0.11 9.11 4.86
CA ARG A 56 0.37 9.90 6.00
C ARG A 56 1.26 9.06 6.92
N GLN A 57 0.89 7.81 7.18
CA GLN A 57 1.71 6.92 8.02
C GLN A 57 3.11 6.71 7.44
N THR A 58 3.27 6.57 6.11
CA THR A 58 4.61 6.48 5.49
C THR A 58 5.45 7.70 5.77
N TRP A 59 4.87 8.88 5.59
CA TRP A 59 5.60 10.12 5.79
C TRP A 59 6.06 10.27 7.25
N GLU A 60 5.17 10.00 8.20
CA GLU A 60 5.51 10.05 9.63
C GLU A 60 6.61 9.05 9.98
N ALA A 61 6.54 7.82 9.46
CA ALA A 61 7.58 6.81 9.64
C ALA A 61 8.93 7.23 9.01
N LEU A 62 8.90 7.83 7.82
CA LEU A 62 10.09 8.33 7.12
C LEU A 62 10.77 9.48 7.88
N VAL A 63 9.99 10.42 8.43
CA VAL A 63 10.53 11.50 9.26
C VAL A 63 11.12 10.94 10.56
N ALA A 64 10.41 10.01 11.21
CA ALA A 64 10.85 9.36 12.45
C ALA A 64 12.15 8.55 12.26
N SER A 65 12.37 7.97 11.08
CA SER A 65 13.59 7.23 10.74
C SER A 65 14.76 8.12 10.28
N GLY A 66 14.60 9.45 10.27
CA GLY A 66 15.64 10.36 9.79
C GLY A 66 15.81 10.33 8.26
N CYS A 67 14.69 10.20 7.54
CA CYS A 67 14.65 10.10 6.07
C CYS A 67 15.33 8.83 5.52
N ASP A 68 15.20 7.70 6.21
CA ASP A 68 15.64 6.39 5.71
C ASP A 68 14.59 5.84 4.73
N LEU A 69 14.88 6.01 3.43
CA LEU A 69 14.02 5.57 2.33
C LEU A 69 13.88 4.04 2.26
N LYS A 70 14.90 3.29 2.70
CA LYS A 70 14.86 1.82 2.71
C LYS A 70 13.93 1.33 3.82
N ALA A 71 14.06 1.92 5.02
CA ALA A 71 13.15 1.62 6.11
C ALA A 71 11.68 1.97 5.79
N ALA A 72 11.45 3.02 4.99
CA ALA A 72 10.13 3.41 4.53
C ALA A 72 9.56 2.52 3.39
N ARG A 73 10.39 1.65 2.80
CA ARG A 73 10.00 0.66 1.78
C ARG A 73 9.30 1.27 0.57
N ILE A 74 9.82 2.39 0.07
CA ILE A 74 9.30 3.10 -1.10
C ILE A 74 10.01 2.60 -2.36
N PHE A 75 9.30 1.87 -3.22
CA PHE A 75 9.90 1.23 -4.41
C PHE A 75 9.30 1.66 -5.75
N THR A 76 8.31 2.56 -5.77
CA THR A 76 7.75 3.08 -7.03
C THR A 76 7.86 4.60 -7.12
N SER A 77 8.03 5.11 -8.34
CA SER A 77 8.10 6.57 -8.57
C SER A 77 6.77 7.26 -8.20
N VAL A 78 5.64 6.59 -8.40
CA VAL A 78 4.31 7.06 -7.98
C VAL A 78 4.23 7.21 -6.46
N GLU A 79 4.66 6.19 -5.70
CA GLU A 79 4.68 6.25 -4.23
C GLU A 79 5.60 7.37 -3.74
N ALA A 80 6.82 7.48 -4.29
CA ALA A 80 7.75 8.55 -3.94
C ALA A 80 7.14 9.95 -4.21
N ARG A 81 6.44 10.12 -5.34
CA ARG A 81 5.73 11.37 -5.69
C ARG A 81 4.62 11.70 -4.71
N VAL A 82 3.82 10.73 -4.29
CA VAL A 82 2.73 10.97 -3.33
C VAL A 82 3.32 11.32 -1.96
N VAL A 83 4.27 10.52 -1.45
CA VAL A 83 4.88 10.71 -0.12
C VAL A 83 5.63 12.03 -0.02
N ARG A 84 6.36 12.48 -1.06
CA ARG A 84 7.07 13.78 -1.02
C ARG A 84 6.14 14.99 -0.88
N ASN A 85 4.88 14.84 -1.26
CA ASN A 85 3.89 15.93 -1.22
C ASN A 85 3.13 15.99 0.12
N VAL A 86 3.24 14.96 0.96
CA VAL A 86 2.57 14.90 2.27
C VAL A 86 2.89 16.08 3.20
N PRO A 87 4.14 16.56 3.39
CA PRO A 87 4.39 17.67 4.31
C PRO A 87 3.70 18.98 3.89
N PHE A 88 3.48 19.18 2.58
CA PHE A 88 2.72 20.33 2.09
C PHE A 88 1.21 20.13 2.36
N ALA A 89 0.71 18.91 2.12
CA ALA A 89 -0.68 18.55 2.41
C ALA A 89 -1.02 18.71 3.90
N LEU A 90 -0.13 18.28 4.80
CA LEU A 90 -0.27 18.44 6.26
C LEU A 90 -0.37 19.91 6.70
N LYS A 91 0.19 20.83 5.92
CA LYS A 91 0.16 22.28 6.15
C LYS A 91 -0.96 22.97 5.35
N GLY A 92 -1.89 22.20 4.80
CA GLY A 92 -3.07 22.71 4.10
C GLY A 92 -2.80 23.25 2.69
N TYR A 93 -1.71 22.87 2.04
CA TYR A 93 -1.45 23.28 0.66
C TYR A 93 -2.51 22.75 -0.31
N ARG A 94 -3.09 23.61 -1.14
CA ARG A 94 -4.05 23.25 -2.18
C ARG A 94 -3.31 22.86 -3.46
N PHE A 95 -3.28 21.56 -3.76
CA PHE A 95 -2.64 21.06 -4.96
C PHE A 95 -3.43 21.45 -6.22
N LYS A 96 -2.71 21.97 -7.23
CA LYS A 96 -3.23 22.16 -8.59
C LYS A 96 -3.38 20.84 -9.34
N ASP A 97 -2.55 19.85 -9.00
CA ASP A 97 -2.67 18.49 -9.50
C ASP A 97 -3.88 17.81 -8.85
N VAL A 98 -4.89 17.55 -9.66
CA VAL A 98 -6.14 16.92 -9.21
C VAL A 98 -5.93 15.52 -8.64
N ASN A 99 -4.96 14.74 -9.15
CA ASN A 99 -4.75 13.38 -8.68
C ASN A 99 -4.13 13.39 -7.27
N LEU A 100 -3.19 14.30 -7.00
CA LEU A 100 -2.64 14.48 -5.65
C LEU A 100 -3.69 14.97 -4.65
N ARG A 101 -4.60 15.86 -5.07
CA ARG A 101 -5.70 16.28 -4.21
C ARG A 101 -6.59 15.09 -3.83
N LEU A 102 -7.01 14.30 -4.82
CA LEU A 102 -7.92 13.16 -4.61
C LEU A 102 -7.32 12.08 -3.71
N ILE A 103 -6.04 11.74 -3.86
CA ILE A 103 -5.40 10.73 -2.98
C ILE A 103 -5.35 11.19 -1.53
N PHE A 104 -5.06 12.47 -1.27
CA PHE A 104 -4.97 13.00 0.09
C PHE A 104 -6.35 13.16 0.73
N GLU A 105 -7.37 13.54 -0.05
CA GLU A 105 -8.77 13.58 0.41
C GLU A 105 -9.27 12.18 0.81
N ALA A 106 -8.87 11.14 0.07
CA ALA A 106 -9.23 9.74 0.35
C ALA A 106 -8.40 9.10 1.49
N ASP A 107 -7.25 9.66 1.87
CA ASP A 107 -6.31 9.05 2.82
C ASP A 107 -6.72 9.20 4.30
N GLY A 108 -7.96 8.90 4.68
CA GLY A 108 -8.40 8.95 6.08
C GLY A 108 -8.68 10.36 6.61
N GLY A 109 -9.08 11.29 5.74
CA GLY A 109 -9.73 12.55 6.14
C GLY A 109 -8.83 13.58 6.86
N TRP A 110 -7.51 13.43 6.84
CA TRP A 110 -6.59 14.38 7.49
C TRP A 110 -6.23 15.58 6.63
N TYR A 111 -6.45 15.52 5.32
CA TYR A 111 -6.10 16.60 4.42
C TYR A 111 -7.19 17.67 4.38
N THR A 112 -6.81 18.92 4.67
CA THR A 112 -7.73 20.07 4.62
C THR A 112 -7.07 21.21 3.83
N PRO A 113 -7.45 21.45 2.57
CA PRO A 113 -6.83 22.49 1.73
C PRO A 113 -7.24 23.90 2.19
N GLN A 114 -6.25 24.72 2.54
CA GLN A 114 -6.42 26.08 3.10
C GLN A 114 -5.68 27.16 2.31
N VAL A 115 -4.47 26.87 1.83
CA VAL A 115 -3.57 27.86 1.20
C VAL A 115 -3.21 27.47 -0.22
N ASP A 116 -3.18 28.45 -1.13
CA ASP A 116 -2.82 28.22 -2.54
C ASP A 116 -1.30 28.31 -2.78
N GLU A 117 -0.55 28.88 -1.84
CA GLU A 117 0.91 29.00 -1.90
C GLU A 117 1.61 27.87 -1.12
N PRO A 118 2.70 27.29 -1.64
CA PRO A 118 3.43 26.23 -0.95
C PRO A 118 3.96 26.70 0.41
N PRO A 119 3.55 26.06 1.52
CA PRO A 119 4.03 26.45 2.84
C PRO A 119 5.50 26.10 3.02
N ALA A 120 6.21 26.89 3.83
CA ALA A 120 7.61 26.64 4.15
C ALA A 120 7.78 25.31 4.89
N LEU A 121 8.79 24.54 4.48
CA LEU A 121 9.19 23.30 5.14
C LEU A 121 10.30 23.54 6.16
N SER A 122 10.36 22.74 7.21
CA SER A 122 11.52 22.69 8.10
C SER A 122 12.74 22.13 7.36
N ALA A 123 13.92 22.31 7.94
CA ALA A 123 15.16 21.76 7.36
C ALA A 123 15.12 20.24 7.21
N GLN A 124 14.55 19.52 8.18
CA GLN A 124 14.42 18.06 8.14
C GLN A 124 13.42 17.62 7.06
N GLU A 125 12.24 18.25 7.01
CA GLU A 125 11.23 17.94 5.98
C GLU A 125 11.78 18.19 4.57
N THR A 126 12.51 19.30 4.39
CA THR A 126 13.17 19.64 3.11
C THR A 126 14.17 18.55 2.71
N ALA A 127 15.03 18.11 3.64
CA ALA A 127 15.99 17.03 3.38
C ALA A 127 15.32 15.70 3.00
N CYS A 128 14.21 15.34 3.65
CA CYS A 128 13.41 14.16 3.28
C CYS A 128 12.80 14.31 1.88
N VAL A 129 12.22 15.48 1.55
CA VAL A 129 11.63 15.76 0.23
C VAL A 129 12.67 15.70 -0.87
N ASP A 130 13.87 16.24 -0.67
CA ASP A 130 14.96 16.20 -1.63
C ASP A 130 15.42 14.76 -1.91
N ARG A 131 15.53 13.94 -0.87
CA ARG A 131 15.85 12.50 -1.01
C ARG A 131 14.77 11.75 -1.79
N LEU A 132 13.50 11.99 -1.49
CA LEU A 132 12.38 11.39 -2.23
C LEU A 132 12.36 11.83 -3.69
N LYS A 133 12.69 13.08 -3.99
CA LYS A 133 12.78 13.60 -5.36
C LYS A 133 13.90 12.90 -6.15
N THR A 134 15.05 12.67 -5.53
CA THR A 134 16.14 11.88 -6.14
C THR A 134 15.69 10.44 -6.39
N LEU A 135 15.12 9.78 -5.38
CA LEU A 135 14.61 8.41 -5.49
C LEU A 135 13.53 8.29 -6.58
N GLU A 136 12.57 9.20 -6.62
CA GLU A 136 11.51 9.25 -7.65
C GLU A 136 12.12 9.25 -9.06
N ALA A 137 13.15 10.07 -9.29
CA ALA A 137 13.81 10.15 -10.58
C ALA A 137 14.61 8.88 -10.94
N GLU A 138 15.22 8.21 -9.95
CA GLU A 138 15.89 6.92 -10.13
C GLU A 138 14.89 5.80 -10.44
N LEU A 139 13.80 5.72 -9.68
CA LEU A 139 12.74 4.74 -9.87
C LEU A 139 12.01 4.95 -11.20
N TYR A 140 11.79 6.19 -11.62
CA TYR A 140 11.20 6.48 -12.93
C TYR A 140 12.07 6.00 -14.09
N LYS A 141 13.41 6.04 -13.94
CA LYS A 141 14.32 5.49 -14.95
C LYS A 141 14.35 3.96 -14.93
N ALA A 142 14.30 3.36 -13.75
CA ALA A 142 14.33 1.91 -13.59
C ALA A 142 13.01 1.24 -14.04
N MET A 143 11.88 1.87 -13.73
CA MET A 143 10.53 1.41 -14.03
C MET A 143 9.68 2.60 -14.51
N PRO A 144 9.74 2.92 -15.81
CA PRO A 144 8.95 4.02 -16.36
C PRO A 144 7.47 3.61 -16.38
N PHE A 145 6.66 4.33 -15.61
CA PHE A 145 5.21 4.25 -15.70
C PHE A 145 4.72 5.19 -16.81
N PRO A 146 3.85 4.72 -17.73
CA PRO A 146 3.12 5.62 -18.61
C PRO A 146 2.38 6.70 -17.78
N GLU A 147 2.36 7.94 -18.28
CA GLU A 147 1.81 9.08 -17.51
C GLU A 147 0.35 8.84 -17.09
N GLU A 148 -0.47 8.28 -17.98
CA GLU A 148 -1.87 7.94 -17.70
C GLU A 148 -2.02 6.91 -16.58
N MET A 149 -1.13 5.91 -16.55
CA MET A 149 -1.12 4.90 -15.49
C MET A 149 -0.71 5.51 -14.15
N ALA A 150 0.36 6.32 -14.14
CA ALA A 150 0.79 7.01 -12.93
C ALA A 150 -0.33 7.93 -12.39
N ALA A 151 -1.05 8.62 -13.28
CA ALA A 151 -2.20 9.43 -12.92
C ALA A 151 -3.34 8.58 -12.35
N ARG A 152 -3.66 7.42 -12.95
CA ARG A 152 -4.70 6.51 -12.44
C ARG A 152 -4.35 5.93 -11.07
N MET A 153 -3.13 5.44 -10.89
CA MET A 153 -2.62 4.94 -9.60
C MET A 153 -2.61 6.03 -8.52
N THR A 154 -2.36 7.28 -8.91
CA THR A 154 -2.44 8.40 -7.96
C THR A 154 -3.88 8.75 -7.66
N ARG A 155 -4.80 8.71 -8.63
CA ARG A 155 -6.20 9.12 -8.45
C ARG A 155 -7.00 8.14 -7.60
N ASP A 156 -6.76 6.85 -7.78
CA ASP A 156 -7.52 5.78 -7.14
C ASP A 156 -6.79 5.30 -5.88
N HIS A 157 -7.37 5.59 -4.71
CA HIS A 157 -6.77 5.24 -3.42
C HIS A 157 -6.61 3.73 -3.25
N ALA A 158 -7.54 2.92 -3.74
CA ALA A 158 -7.44 1.46 -3.66
C ALA A 158 -6.27 0.96 -4.51
N LEU A 159 -6.11 1.45 -5.74
CA LEU A 159 -4.95 1.10 -6.57
C LEU A 159 -3.63 1.56 -5.98
N PHE A 160 -3.60 2.75 -5.35
CA PHE A 160 -2.43 3.21 -4.63
C PHE A 160 -2.07 2.26 -3.48
N VAL A 161 -3.06 1.82 -2.69
CA VAL A 161 -2.85 0.87 -1.58
C VAL A 161 -2.32 -0.46 -2.10
N VAL A 162 -2.87 -0.99 -3.19
CA VAL A 162 -2.36 -2.22 -3.82
C VAL A 162 -0.93 -2.03 -4.32
N LEU A 163 -0.62 -0.94 -5.02
CA LEU A 163 0.73 -0.63 -5.50
C LEU A 163 1.74 -0.63 -4.34
N ARG A 164 1.33 -0.06 -3.21
CA ARG A 164 2.13 -0.03 -1.98
C ARG A 164 2.26 -1.42 -1.34
N MET A 165 1.20 -2.21 -1.27
CA MET A 165 1.29 -3.59 -0.78
C MET A 165 2.27 -4.40 -1.62
N TRP A 166 2.21 -4.23 -2.94
CA TRP A 166 3.16 -4.83 -3.87
C TRP A 166 4.59 -4.33 -3.61
N SER A 167 4.80 -3.02 -3.48
CA SER A 167 6.12 -2.42 -3.21
C SER A 167 6.73 -3.01 -1.93
N GLN A 168 5.94 -3.09 -0.85
CA GLN A 168 6.35 -3.67 0.42
C GLN A 168 6.56 -5.20 0.35
N SER A 169 5.97 -5.89 -0.62
CA SER A 169 6.21 -7.34 -0.77
C SER A 169 7.46 -7.65 -1.59
N HIS A 170 7.92 -6.73 -2.44
CA HIS A 170 8.88 -7.00 -3.53
C HIS A 170 10.20 -7.63 -3.06
N GLU A 171 10.73 -7.27 -1.90
CA GLU A 171 11.97 -7.87 -1.37
C GLU A 171 11.83 -9.34 -0.94
N SER A 172 10.61 -9.79 -0.66
CA SER A 172 10.30 -11.15 -0.16
C SER A 172 9.40 -11.94 -1.11
N SER A 173 8.98 -11.31 -2.20
CA SER A 173 7.92 -11.78 -3.06
C SER A 173 8.49 -12.74 -4.11
N PRO A 174 7.90 -13.94 -4.29
CA PRO A 174 8.23 -14.82 -5.42
C PRO A 174 7.68 -14.27 -6.74
N TYR A 175 6.90 -13.19 -6.71
CA TYR A 175 6.40 -12.49 -7.89
C TYR A 175 7.49 -11.58 -8.48
N GLY A 176 7.70 -11.68 -9.79
CA GLY A 176 8.61 -10.83 -10.55
C GLY A 176 8.10 -9.39 -10.72
N ASP A 177 8.80 -8.63 -11.55
CA ASP A 177 8.44 -7.25 -11.84
C ASP A 177 7.01 -7.15 -12.39
N PRO A 178 6.24 -6.14 -11.98
CA PRO A 178 4.88 -5.98 -12.44
C PRO A 178 4.92 -5.61 -13.93
N LYS A 179 4.06 -6.24 -14.70
CA LYS A 179 3.84 -5.97 -16.11
C LYS A 179 2.53 -5.22 -16.26
N PHE A 180 2.53 -4.34 -17.26
CA PHE A 180 1.46 -3.42 -17.53
C PHE A 180 1.13 -3.46 -19.01
N ALA A 181 -0.16 -3.63 -19.35
CA ALA A 181 -0.63 -3.48 -20.73
C ALA A 181 -2.08 -3.04 -20.76
N HIS A 182 -2.51 -2.65 -21.95
CA HIS A 182 -3.92 -2.52 -22.30
C HIS A 182 -4.44 -3.86 -22.83
N ASP A 183 -5.65 -4.20 -22.41
CA ASP A 183 -6.49 -5.16 -23.11
C ASP A 183 -7.03 -4.57 -24.44
N GLU A 184 -7.66 -5.43 -25.24
CA GLU A 184 -8.31 -5.03 -26.51
C GLU A 184 -9.42 -3.98 -26.32
N ASP A 185 -10.04 -3.92 -25.13
CA ASP A 185 -11.07 -2.94 -24.76
C ASP A 185 -10.50 -1.61 -24.22
N GLY A 186 -9.16 -1.48 -24.17
CA GLY A 186 -8.47 -0.32 -23.62
C GLY A 186 -8.31 -0.34 -22.10
N THR A 187 -8.76 -1.39 -21.40
CA THR A 187 -8.61 -1.53 -19.95
C THR A 187 -7.14 -1.78 -19.58
N TRP A 188 -6.62 -1.00 -18.62
CA TRP A 188 -5.30 -1.24 -18.05
C TRP A 188 -5.32 -2.49 -17.16
N ARG A 189 -4.38 -3.42 -17.40
CA ARG A 189 -4.08 -4.54 -16.51
C ARG A 189 -2.70 -4.40 -15.90
N MET A 190 -2.63 -4.72 -14.61
CA MET A 190 -1.39 -5.05 -13.92
C MET A 190 -1.42 -6.54 -13.62
N TRP A 191 -0.34 -7.23 -13.96
CA TRP A 191 -0.10 -8.60 -13.52
C TRP A 191 1.36 -8.73 -13.09
N SER A 192 1.66 -9.69 -12.23
CA SER A 192 3.02 -10.14 -12.02
C SER A 192 3.09 -11.63 -12.29
N THR A 193 4.16 -12.05 -12.95
CA THR A 193 4.48 -13.47 -13.13
C THR A 193 5.28 -13.95 -11.94
N TYR A 194 4.96 -15.12 -11.39
CA TYR A 194 5.89 -15.81 -10.50
C TYR A 194 7.24 -15.98 -11.20
N ALA A 195 8.35 -15.72 -10.49
CA ALA A 195 9.70 -15.80 -11.04
C ALA A 195 10.04 -17.19 -11.62
N ASP A 196 9.32 -18.23 -11.16
CA ASP A 196 9.57 -19.63 -11.50
C ASP A 196 8.56 -20.20 -12.52
N CYS A 197 7.68 -19.37 -13.07
CA CYS A 197 6.67 -19.82 -14.02
C CYS A 197 7.22 -19.82 -15.46
N THR A 198 7.48 -21.01 -16.01
CA THR A 198 7.56 -21.21 -17.46
C THR A 198 6.18 -20.95 -18.09
N PRO A 199 6.07 -20.07 -19.10
CA PRO A 199 4.78 -19.78 -19.74
C PRO A 199 4.17 -21.05 -20.32
N SER A 200 2.88 -21.32 -20.02
CA SER A 200 2.10 -22.27 -20.82
C SER A 200 1.83 -21.65 -22.21
N GLU A 201 1.55 -22.47 -23.22
CA GLU A 201 1.24 -22.01 -24.59
C GLU A 201 0.02 -21.06 -24.65
N ASP A 202 -0.78 -21.06 -23.60
CA ASP A 202 -1.99 -20.26 -23.37
C ASP A 202 -1.72 -18.97 -22.58
N GLY A 203 -0.48 -18.75 -22.11
CA GLY A 203 -0.05 -17.50 -21.46
C GLY A 203 -0.55 -17.28 -20.03
N GLU A 204 -1.34 -18.19 -19.47
CA GLU A 204 -1.91 -18.07 -18.14
C GLU A 204 -1.05 -18.81 -17.10
N CYS A 205 0.06 -18.22 -16.68
CA CYS A 205 0.63 -18.54 -15.39
C CYS A 205 -0.12 -17.74 -14.32
N GLY A 206 -0.61 -18.42 -13.28
CA GLY A 206 -1.45 -17.87 -12.20
C GLY A 206 -0.92 -16.56 -11.63
N GLY A 207 -1.32 -15.45 -12.24
CA GLY A 207 -1.09 -14.10 -11.79
C GLY A 207 -2.36 -13.58 -11.15
N TYR A 208 -2.21 -12.74 -10.13
CA TYR A 208 -3.31 -11.88 -9.74
C TYR A 208 -3.48 -10.84 -10.86
N SER A 209 -4.55 -10.96 -11.64
CA SER A 209 -4.97 -9.90 -12.54
C SER A 209 -5.84 -8.95 -11.74
N ILE A 210 -5.35 -7.73 -11.52
CA ILE A 210 -6.22 -6.66 -11.04
C ILE A 210 -6.86 -6.06 -12.28
N GLN A 211 -7.99 -6.66 -12.68
CA GLN A 211 -8.86 -6.05 -13.67
C GLN A 211 -9.40 -4.76 -13.06
N CYS A 212 -8.99 -3.63 -13.62
CA CYS A 212 -9.46 -2.32 -13.23
C CYS A 212 -10.53 -1.89 -14.23
N PRO A 213 -11.81 -2.31 -14.11
CA PRO A 213 -12.83 -1.95 -15.08
C PRO A 213 -12.84 -0.43 -15.29
N SER A 214 -13.07 -0.01 -16.53
CA SER A 214 -13.04 1.40 -16.93
C SER A 214 -14.04 2.28 -16.19
N GLU A 215 -15.02 1.70 -15.46
CA GLU A 215 -16.15 2.43 -14.89
C GLU A 215 -16.53 2.06 -13.43
N THR A 216 -15.75 1.25 -12.70
CA THR A 216 -16.10 0.85 -11.30
C THR A 216 -14.90 0.87 -10.34
N PRO A 217 -15.02 1.46 -9.12
CA PRO A 217 -13.94 1.48 -8.15
C PRO A 217 -13.60 0.08 -7.62
N CYS A 218 -12.30 -0.23 -7.49
CA CYS A 218 -11.75 -1.52 -7.04
C CYS A 218 -11.98 -1.87 -5.55
N GLU A 219 -12.95 -1.22 -4.87
CA GLU A 219 -13.14 -1.31 -3.42
C GLU A 219 -13.48 -2.73 -2.91
N SER A 220 -13.95 -3.65 -3.76
CA SER A 220 -14.38 -4.99 -3.33
C SER A 220 -13.25 -6.01 -3.11
N LEU A 221 -11.98 -5.68 -3.36
CA LEU A 221 -10.85 -6.61 -3.23
C LEU A 221 -10.05 -6.48 -1.92
N ALA A 222 -10.36 -5.48 -1.07
CA ALA A 222 -9.64 -5.25 0.19
C ALA A 222 -10.32 -5.89 1.44
N ALA A 223 -11.42 -6.62 1.27
CA ALA A 223 -12.22 -7.19 2.36
C ALA A 223 -12.27 -8.74 2.36
N GLY A 224 -11.21 -9.39 1.88
CA GLY A 224 -11.03 -10.86 1.91
C GLY A 224 -9.90 -11.27 2.84
#